data_AF-Q09F84-F1
#
_entry.id   AF-Q09F84-F1
#
_cell.length_a   1.000
_cell.length_b   1.000
_cell.length_c   1.000
_cell.angle_alpha   90.00
_cell.angle_beta   90.00
_cell.angle_gamma   90.00
#
_symmetry.space_group_name_H-M   'P 1'
#
loop_
_entity.id
_entity.type
_entity.pdbx_description
1 polymer ?
#
loop_
_entity_poly.entity_id
_entity_poly.type
_entity_poly.pdbx_seq_one_letter_code
_entity_poly.pdbx_strand_id
1 'polypeptide(L)'
;MFRWLFLYWYNSTDTPSSIAKINLWSYINLRLFKARLSSSIAYYILGLNNLELKKLKIFYKNTYFDYIYLKSIPCLFLIIFLTNLYLFI
;
A
#
# COMPACT_ATOMS: atom_id res chain seq x y z
N MET A 1 -0.37 17.53 -9.66
CA MET A 1 -0.83 18.80 -9.05
C MET A 1 -0.69 18.88 -7.53
N PHE A 2 -0.65 17.78 -6.76
CA PHE A 2 -0.54 17.83 -5.28
C PHE A 2 0.89 17.89 -4.71
N ARG A 3 1.92 17.67 -5.53
CA ARG A 3 3.32 17.59 -5.07
C ARG A 3 3.82 18.87 -4.40
N TRP A 4 3.46 20.04 -4.93
CA TRP A 4 3.86 21.33 -4.33
C TRP A 4 3.18 21.59 -2.98
N LEU A 5 1.88 21.27 -2.86
CA LEU A 5 1.14 21.28 -1.60
C LEU A 5 1.80 20.34 -0.59
N PHE A 6 2.15 19.13 -1.02
CA PHE A 6 2.86 18.17 -0.16
C PHE A 6 4.21 18.72 0.32
N LEU A 7 5.03 19.26 -0.60
CA LEU A 7 6.31 19.91 -0.26
C LEU A 7 6.11 21.09 0.71
N TYR A 8 5.09 21.91 0.49
CA TYR A 8 4.73 23.02 1.37
C TYR A 8 4.38 22.52 2.76
N TRP A 9 3.49 21.53 2.90
CA TRP A 9 3.08 20.99 4.19
C TRP A 9 4.21 20.23 4.92
N TYR A 10 5.14 19.63 4.17
CA TYR A 10 6.27 18.90 4.73
C TYR A 10 7.41 19.82 5.20
N ASN A 11 7.47 21.06 4.70
CA ASN A 11 8.49 22.01 5.11
C ASN A 11 8.18 22.58 6.51
N SER A 12 8.86 22.08 7.54
CA SER A 12 8.65 22.51 8.93
C SER A 12 9.29 23.87 9.25
N THR A 13 10.18 24.35 8.38
CA THR A 13 11.00 25.56 8.58
C THR A 13 10.47 26.78 7.83
N ASP A 14 9.16 26.89 7.62
CA ASP A 14 8.59 28.10 7.03
C ASP A 14 8.84 29.30 7.94
N THR A 15 9.44 30.35 7.39
CA THR A 15 9.62 31.65 8.03
C THR A 15 8.48 32.58 7.61
N PRO A 16 7.95 33.39 8.55
CA PRO A 16 6.94 34.37 8.19
C PRO A 16 7.59 35.42 7.28
N SER A 17 6.89 35.82 6.22
CA SER A 17 7.34 36.92 5.37
C SER A 17 7.42 38.21 6.20
N SER A 18 8.36 39.10 5.88
CA SER A 18 8.49 40.43 6.53
C SER A 18 7.23 41.31 6.39
N ILE A 19 6.35 40.97 5.45
CA ILE A 19 5.09 41.68 5.16
C ILE A 19 3.96 41.14 6.06
N ALA A 20 4.04 39.89 6.52
CA ALA A 20 3.03 39.26 7.34
C ALA A 20 3.22 39.61 8.82
N LYS A 21 2.38 40.52 9.34
CA LYS A 21 2.33 40.85 10.78
C LYS A 21 1.51 39.81 11.54
N ILE A 22 2.05 38.61 11.70
CA ILE A 22 1.45 37.57 12.55
C ILE A 22 2.03 37.69 13.97
N ASN A 23 1.16 37.70 14.98
CA ASN A 23 1.61 37.66 16.38
C ASN A 23 2.33 36.33 16.68
N LEU A 24 3.40 36.38 17.47
CA LEU A 24 4.21 35.24 17.90
C LEU A 24 3.35 34.05 18.37
N TRP A 25 2.30 34.31 19.14
CA TRP A 25 1.40 33.25 19.64
C TRP A 25 0.68 32.51 18.50
N SER A 26 0.11 33.26 17.56
CA SER A 26 -0.54 32.70 16.37
C SER A 26 0.44 31.93 15.50
N TYR A 27 1.68 32.43 15.37
CA TYR A 27 2.73 31.76 14.61
C TYR A 27 3.13 30.41 15.22
N ILE A 28 3.34 30.35 16.53
CA ILE A 28 3.65 29.10 17.24
C ILE A 28 2.51 28.09 17.05
N ASN A 29 1.26 28.51 17.19
CA ASN A 29 0.10 27.63 17.02
C ASN A 29 -0.06 27.11 15.60
N LEU A 30 0.16 27.96 14.58
CA LEU A 30 0.16 27.53 13.18
C LEU A 30 1.26 26.50 12.90
N ARG A 31 2.46 26.68 13.47
CA ARG A 31 3.55 25.70 13.36
C ARG A 31 3.21 24.38 14.03
N LEU A 32 2.68 24.40 15.26
CA LEU A 32 2.25 23.20 15.98
C LEU A 32 1.15 22.45 15.21
N PHE A 33 0.17 23.18 14.68
CA PHE A 33 -0.90 22.62 13.85
C PHE A 33 -0.33 21.96 12.58
N LYS A 34 0.57 22.65 11.88
CA LYS A 34 1.22 22.14 10.67
C LYS A 34 1.99 20.84 10.94
N ALA A 35 2.75 20.78 12.04
CA ALA A 35 3.51 19.59 12.42
C ALA A 35 2.62 18.38 12.75
N ARG A 36 1.45 18.61 13.37
CA ARG A 36 0.47 17.53 13.63
C ARG A 36 -0.18 17.04 12.33
N LEU A 37 -0.55 17.95 11.45
CA LEU A 37 -1.13 17.59 10.15
C LEU A 37 -0.15 16.77 9.30
N SER A 38 1.12 17.20 9.23
CA SER A 38 2.12 16.49 8.44
C SER A 38 2.39 15.08 8.96
N SER A 39 2.43 14.88 10.29
CA SER A 39 2.60 13.55 10.88
C SER A 39 1.39 12.65 10.63
N SER A 40 0.16 13.17 10.73
CA SER A 40 -1.05 12.41 10.38
C SER A 40 -1.07 12.02 8.90
N ILE A 41 -0.73 12.94 8.00
CA ILE A 41 -0.65 12.65 6.56
C ILE A 41 0.40 11.57 6.27
N ALA A 42 1.59 11.67 6.89
CA ALA A 42 2.64 10.66 6.74
C ALA A 42 2.18 9.28 7.23
N TYR A 43 1.46 9.22 8.35
CA TYR A 43 0.88 7.98 8.87
C TYR A 43 -0.09 7.34 7.86
N TYR A 44 -1.00 8.12 7.28
CA TYR A 44 -1.94 7.61 6.27
C TYR A 44 -1.23 7.11 5.00
N ILE A 45 -0.22 7.83 4.53
CA ILE A 45 0.56 7.41 3.35
C ILE A 45 1.30 6.10 3.62
N LEU A 46 1.97 5.98 4.77
CA LEU A 46 2.64 4.73 5.17
C LEU A 46 1.63 3.59 5.35
N GLY A 47 0.45 3.88 5.90
CA GLY A 47 -0.65 2.93 6.00
C GLY A 47 -1.11 2.40 4.64
N LEU A 48 -1.28 3.30 3.66
CA LEU A 48 -1.66 2.92 2.30
C LEU A 48 -0.58 2.08 1.61
N ASN A 49 0.70 2.47 1.73
CA ASN A 49 1.81 1.70 1.18
C ASN A 49 1.89 0.30 1.80
N ASN A 50 1.65 0.18 3.11
CA ASN A 50 1.64 -1.12 3.79
C ASN A 50 0.46 -2.00 3.32
N LEU A 51 -0.71 -1.40 3.05
CA LEU A 51 -1.85 -2.13 2.50
C LEU A 51 -1.58 -2.63 1.08
N GLU A 52 -0.92 -1.83 0.25
CA GLU A 52 -0.50 -2.24 -1.10
C GLU A 52 0.48 -3.42 -1.06
N LEU A 53 1.49 -3.37 -0.19
CA LEU A 53 2.42 -4.48 0.02
C LEU A 53 1.70 -5.74 0.53
N LYS A 54 0.73 -5.57 1.44
CA LYS A 54 -0.08 -6.68 1.97
C LYS A 54 -0.96 -7.30 0.88
N LYS A 55 -1.53 -6.48 -0.01
CA LYS A 55 -2.28 -6.94 -1.19
C LYS A 55 -1.38 -7.78 -2.09
N LEU A 56 -0.19 -7.29 -2.46
CA LEU A 56 0.78 -8.04 -3.27
C LEU A 56 1.10 -9.41 -2.63
N LYS A 57 1.36 -9.45 -1.32
CA LYS A 57 1.63 -10.71 -0.59
C LYS A 57 0.47 -11.72 -0.66
N ILE A 58 -0.78 -11.25 -0.64
CA ILE A 58 -1.97 -12.12 -0.77
C ILE A 58 -2.08 -12.69 -2.19
N PHE A 59 -1.84 -11.87 -3.22
CA PHE A 59 -1.87 -12.33 -4.61
C PHE A 59 -0.80 -13.38 -4.90
N TYR A 60 0.42 -13.21 -4.39
CA TYR A 60 1.49 -14.22 -4.52
C TYR A 60 1.18 -15.55 -3.81
N LYS A 61 0.37 -15.53 -2.75
CA LYS A 61 -0.08 -16.77 -2.09
C LYS A 61 -1.16 -17.48 -2.91
N ASN A 62 -2.04 -16.73 -3.58
CA ASN A 62 -3.07 -17.31 -4.46
C ASN A 62 -2.49 -17.91 -5.74
N THR A 63 -1.45 -17.31 -6.33
CA THR A 63 -0.82 -17.87 -7.55
C THR A 63 -0.26 -19.28 -7.35
N TYR A 64 0.21 -19.60 -6.14
CA TYR A 64 0.62 -20.97 -5.80
C TYR A 64 -0.57 -21.94 -5.78
N PHE A 65 -1.73 -21.49 -5.31
CA PHE A 65 -2.95 -22.31 -5.25
C PHE A 65 -3.49 -22.59 -6.66
N ASP A 66 -3.53 -21.57 -7.51
CA ASP A 66 -3.95 -21.70 -8.91
C ASP A 66 -3.00 -22.62 -9.70
N TYR A 67 -1.68 -22.52 -9.45
CA TYR A 67 -0.69 -23.39 -10.07
C TYR A 67 -0.83 -24.87 -9.66
N ILE A 68 -1.10 -25.13 -8.37
CA ILE A 68 -1.36 -26.49 -7.88
C ILE A 68 -2.61 -27.06 -8.56
N TYR A 69 -3.68 -26.26 -8.66
CA TYR A 69 -4.95 -26.68 -9.27
C TYR A 69 -4.80 -26.96 -10.77
N LEU A 70 -4.10 -26.09 -11.51
CA LEU A 70 -3.86 -26.26 -12.95
C LEU A 70 -3.00 -27.49 -13.25
N LYS A 71 -2.07 -27.86 -12.38
CA LYS A 71 -1.26 -29.08 -12.55
C LYS A 71 -1.93 -30.35 -12.04
N SER A 72 -2.79 -30.27 -11.03
CA SER A 72 -3.42 -31.46 -10.43
C SER A 72 -4.56 -32.01 -11.27
N ILE A 73 -5.33 -31.16 -11.97
CA ILE A 73 -6.46 -31.59 -12.81
C ILE A 73 -6.02 -32.52 -13.96
N PRO A 74 -4.99 -32.19 -14.77
CA PRO A 74 -4.51 -33.08 -15.82
C PRO A 74 -3.98 -34.41 -15.26
N CYS A 75 -3.28 -34.38 -14.13
CA CYS A 75 -2.79 -35.61 -13.48
C CYS A 75 -3.93 -36.52 -13.03
N LEU A 76 -4.98 -35.97 -12.41
CA LEU A 76 -6.18 -36.73 -12.03
C LEU A 76 -6.84 -37.38 -13.24
N PHE A 77 -6.95 -36.64 -14.34
CA PHE A 77 -7.52 -37.15 -15.59
C PHE A 77 -6.70 -38.31 -16.16
N LEU A 78 -5.37 -38.18 -16.12
CA LEU A 78 -4.43 -39.20 -16.60
C LEU A 78 -4.50 -40.47 -15.73
N ILE A 79 -4.60 -40.32 -14.41
CA ILE A 79 -4.80 -41.44 -13.47
C ILE A 79 -6.09 -42.19 -13.80
N ILE A 80 -7.22 -41.47 -13.95
CA ILE A 80 -8.52 -42.07 -14.27
C ILE A 80 -8.46 -42.83 -15.60
N PHE A 81 -7.81 -42.25 -16.61
CA PHE A 81 -7.64 -42.88 -17.92
C PHE A 81 -6.83 -44.18 -17.81
N LEU A 82 -5.69 -44.16 -17.11
CA LEU A 82 -4.85 -45.34 -16.90
C LEU A 82 -5.56 -46.44 -16.09
N THR A 83 -6.33 -46.07 -15.06
CA THR A 83 -7.10 -47.05 -14.29
C THR A 83 -8.19 -47.73 -15.12
N ASN A 84 -8.84 -46.99 -16.03
CA ASN A 84 -9.84 -47.57 -16.92
C ASN A 84 -9.21 -48.49 -17.98
N LEU A 85 -8.03 -48.13 -18.51
CA LEU A 85 -7.27 -49.01 -19.39
C LEU A 85 -6.86 -50.30 -18.69
N TYR A 86 -6.38 -50.22 -17.45
CA TYR A 86 -6.00 -51.39 -16.65
C TYR A 86 -7.19 -52.32 -16.40
N LEU A 87 -8.38 -51.79 -16.11
CA LEU A 87 -9.59 -52.60 -15.91
C LEU A 87 -10.10 -53.28 -17.20
N PHE A 88 -9.63 -52.85 -18.38
CA PHE A 88 -10.04 -53.38 -19.68
C PHE A 88 -9.09 -54.44 -20.24
N ILE A 89 -7.90 -54.59 -19.64
CA ILE A 89 -6.87 -55.60 -19.96
C ILE A 89 -7.04 -56.79 -19.02
#